data_AF-A0A0C2DCE3-F1
#
_entry.id   AF-A0A0C2DCE3-F1
#
_cell.length_a   1.000
_cell.length_b   1.000
_cell.length_c   1.000
_cell.angle_alpha   90.00
_cell.angle_beta   90.00
_cell.angle_gamma   90.00
#
_symmetry.space_group_name_H-M   'P 1'
#
loop_
_entity.id
_entity.type
_entity.pdbx_description
1 polymer ?
#
loop_
_entity_poly.entity_id
_entity_poly.type
_entity_poly.pdbx_seq_one_letter_code
_entity_poly.pdbx_strand_id
1 'polypeptide(L)' 'MSELDWEDKGYLIDGKRISKLCLSDDVVLVANITTETEMINELNMAYLKIGLELNMSKTEVMVNH' A
#
# COMPACT_ATOMS: atom_id res chain seq x y z
N MET A 1 14.49 5.63 0.19
CA MET A 1 13.43 4.89 -0.53
C MET A 1 12.99 5.80 -1.65
N SER A 2 12.92 5.35 -2.91
CA SER A 2 12.22 6.14 -3.92
C SER A 2 10.81 6.38 -3.38
N GLU A 3 10.47 7.64 -3.08
CA GLU A 3 9.18 7.98 -2.48
C GLU A 3 8.08 7.50 -3.42
N LEU A 4 7.23 6.61 -2.92
CA LEU A 4 5.99 6.26 -3.59
C LEU A 4 5.15 7.53 -3.64
N ASP A 5 4.85 8.02 -4.84
CA ASP A 5 4.08 9.25 -5.04
C ASP A 5 2.59 8.97 -4.81
N TRP A 6 2.20 8.94 -3.54
CA TRP A 6 0.86 8.59 -3.05
C TRP A 6 0.16 9.79 -2.40
N GLU A 7 0.44 11.01 -2.84
CA GLU A 7 -0.18 12.23 -2.28
C GLU A 7 -1.71 12.26 -2.49
N ASP A 8 -2.20 11.66 -3.59
CA ASP A 8 -3.61 11.52 -3.92
C ASP A 8 -4.19 10.13 -3.61
N LYS A 9 -3.34 9.14 -3.31
CA LYS A 9 -3.74 7.74 -3.04
C LYS A 9 -3.97 7.47 -1.56
N GLY A 10 -5.00 6.68 -1.26
CA GLY A 10 -5.42 6.34 0.10
C GLY A 10 -6.56 7.21 0.63
N TYR A 11 -6.83 7.12 1.93
CA TYR A 11 -8.06 7.63 2.52
C TYR A 11 -7.82 8.86 3.41
N LEU A 12 -8.71 9.85 3.33
CA LEU A 12 -8.62 11.08 4.13
C LEU A 12 -9.29 10.86 5.49
N ILE A 13 -8.51 10.90 6.57
CA ILE A 13 -8.99 10.77 7.95
C ILE A 13 -8.49 11.99 8.72
N ASP A 14 -9.40 12.76 9.30
CA ASP A 14 -9.10 13.97 10.08
C ASP A 14 -8.15 14.96 9.38
N GLY A 15 -8.35 15.15 8.07
CA GLY A 15 -7.52 16.05 7.26
C GLY A 15 -6.14 15.50 6.88
N LYS A 16 -5.82 14.25 7.27
CA LYS A 16 -4.60 13.55 6.88
C LYS A 16 -4.91 12.39 5.96
N ARG A 17 -4.22 12.30 4.82
CA ARG A 17 -4.32 11.14 3.94
C ARG A 17 -3.47 10.00 4.49
N ILE A 18 -4.08 8.84 4.66
CA ILE A 18 -3.42 7.60 5.09
C ILE A 18 -3.48 6.62 3.93
N SER A 19 -2.30 6.22 3.45
CA SER A 19 -2.12 5.28 2.32
C SER A 19 -1.47 3.97 2.75
N LYS A 20 -0.67 3.99 3.83
CA LYS A 20 0.12 2.86 4.30
C LYS A 20 0.28 2.86 5.81
N LEU A 21 0.18 1.68 6.40
CA LEU A 21 0.56 1.38 7.79
C LEU A 21 1.55 0.21 7.77
N CYS A 22 2.67 0.32 8.49
CA CYS A 22 3.67 -0.74 8.57
C CYS A 22 3.86 -1.15 10.03
N LEU A 23 3.86 -2.46 10.29
CA LEU A 23 4.16 -3.04 11.59
C LEU A 23 5.11 -4.22 11.37
N SER A 24 6.37 -4.09 11.79
CA SER A 24 7.41 -5.10 11.53
C SER A 24 7.52 -5.39 10.02
N ASP A 25 7.23 -6.62 9.62
CA ASP A 25 7.24 -7.18 8.27
C ASP A 25 5.87 -7.11 7.58
N ASP A 26 4.81 -6.81 8.34
CA ASP A 26 3.47 -6.65 7.79
C ASP A 26 3.22 -5.20 7.33
N VAL A 27 2.56 -5.08 6.18
CA VAL A 27 2.13 -3.81 5.60
C VAL A 27 0.66 -3.84 5.26
N VAL A 28 -0.07 -2.84 5.72
CA VAL A 28 -1.46 -2.61 5.36
C VAL A 28 -1.53 -1.41 4.44
N LEU A 29 -2.13 -1.59 3.28
CA LEU A 29 -2.44 -0.52 2.35
C LEU A 29 -3.88 -0.07 2.58
N VAL A 30 -4.05 1.25 2.67
CA VAL A 30 -5.38 1.88 2.69
C VAL A 30 -5.56 2.51 1.33
N ALA A 31 -6.50 1.98 0.55
CA ALA A 31 -6.72 2.36 -0.84
C ALA A 31 -8.21 2.52 -1.14
N ASN A 32 -8.52 3.26 -2.19
CA ASN A 32 -9.84 3.17 -2.82
C ASN A 32 -9.87 1.94 -3.72
N ILE A 33 -11.06 1.36 -3.94
CA ILE A 33 -11.24 0.19 -4.82
C ILE A 33 -10.64 0.38 -6.22
N THR A 34 -10.61 1.63 -6.72
CA THR A 34 -10.08 1.97 -8.04
C THR A 34 -8.55 2.04 -8.09
N THR A 35 -7.88 2.26 -6.95
CA THR A 35 -6.42 2.49 -6.87
C THR A 35 -5.67 1.35 -6.18
N GLU A 36 -6.39 0.38 -5.61
CA GLU A 36 -5.82 -0.74 -4.84
C GLU A 36 -4.73 -1.51 -5.60
N THR A 37 -5.08 -2.05 -6.78
CA THR A 37 -4.16 -2.87 -7.59
C THR A 37 -2.90 -2.09 -7.99
N GLU A 38 -3.05 -0.80 -8.28
CA GLU A 38 -1.94 0.07 -8.63
C GLU A 38 -0.99 0.26 -7.44
N MET A 39 -1.52 0.54 -6.25
CA MET A 39 -0.72 0.71 -5.04
C MET A 39 0.03 -0.58 -4.66
N ILE A 40 -0.59 -1.75 -4.82
CA ILE A 40 0.07 -3.05 -4.58
C ILE A 40 1.26 -3.24 -5.54
N ASN A 41 1.06 -2.97 -6.83
CA ASN A 41 2.10 -3.12 -7.85
C ASN A 41 3.27 -2.15 -7.63
N GLU A 42 2.97 -0.89 -7.34
CA GLU A 42 3.99 0.13 -7.06
C GLU A 42 4.79 -0.22 -5.81
N LEU A 43 4.12 -0.69 -4.75
CA LEU A 43 4.79 -1.16 -3.54
C LEU A 43 5.72 -2.33 -3.83
N ASN A 44 5.25 -3.34 -4.57
CA ASN A 44 6.08 -4.50 -4.91
C ASN A 44 7.30 -4.09 -5.75
N MET A 45 7.11 -3.21 -6.73
CA MET A 45 8.22 -2.68 -7.54
C MET A 45 9.23 -1.88 -6.70
N ALA A 46 8.78 -1.13 -5.70
CA ALA A 46 9.66 -0.43 -4.78
C ALA A 46 10.44 -1.39 -3.87
N TYR A 47 9.80 -2.47 -3.42
CA TYR A 47 10.43 -3.51 -2.60
C TYR A 47 11.45 -4.33 -3.40
N LEU A 48 11.14 -4.70 -4.64
CA LEU A 48 12.06 -5.45 -5.51
C LEU A 48 13.37 -4.69 -5.74
N LYS A 49 13.32 -3.34 -5.84
CA LYS A 49 14.53 -2.50 -5.97
C LYS A 49 15.48 -2.59 -4.78
N ILE A 50 14.99 -2.96 -3.61
CA ILE A 50 15.79 -3.13 -2.38
C ILE A 50 15.98 -4.61 -2.01
N GLY A 51 15.61 -5.54 -2.89
CA GLY A 51 15.75 -6.98 -2.67
C GLY A 51 14.69 -7.59 -1.76
N LEU A 52 13.56 -6.91 -1.57
CA LEU A 52 12.38 -7.43 -0.89
C LEU A 52 11.29 -7.79 -1.90
N GLU A 53 10.40 -8.71 -1.54
CA GLU A 53 9.26 -9.12 -2.37
C GLU A 53 8.01 -9.22 -1.51
N LEU A 54 6.88 -8.74 -2.01
CA LEU A 54 5.60 -8.94 -1.33
C LEU A 54 5.17 -10.40 -1.44
N ASN A 55 4.75 -10.98 -0.33
CA ASN A 55 4.17 -12.31 -0.34
C ASN A 55 2.70 -12.25 -0.82
N MET A 56 2.51 -12.25 -2.14
CA MET A 56 1.17 -12.17 -2.76
C MET A 56 0.24 -13.32 -2.34
N SER A 57 0.77 -14.46 -1.91
CA SER A 57 -0.05 -15.59 -1.42
C SER A 57 -0.64 -15.36 -0.03
N LYS A 58 -0.08 -14.40 0.73
CA LYS A 58 -0.57 -14.00 2.06
C LYS A 58 -1.25 -12.63 2.03
N THR A 59 -1.16 -11.89 0.93
CA THR A 59 -1.81 -10.59 0.77
C THR A 59 -3.31 -10.79 0.58
N GLU A 60 -4.09 -10.22 1.47
CA GLU A 60 -5.56 -10.32 1.46
C GLU A 60 -6.18 -8.93 1.32
N VAL A 61 -7.27 -8.85 0.54
CA VAL A 61 -8.06 -7.64 0.39
C VAL A 61 -9.18 -7.64 1.42
N MET A 62 -9.18 -6.65 2.31
CA MET A 62 -10.21 -6.48 3.33
C MET A 62 -11.10 -5.30 2.97
N VAL A 63 -12.38 -5.57 2.71
CA VAL A 63 -13.38 -4.53 2.44
C VAL A 63 -14.29 -4.35 3.66
N ASN A 64 -14.62 -3.09 3.97
CA ASN A 64 -15.64 -2.80 4.97
C ASN A 64 -17.01 -2.73 4.28
N HIS A 65 -17.99 -3.49 4.78
CA HIS A 65 -19.36 -3.54 4.27
C HIS A 65 -20.30 -2.60 5.02
#